data_AF-A0AAN8LL68-F1
#
_entry.id   AF-A0AAN8LL68-F1
#
_cell.length_a   1.000
_cell.length_b   1.000
_cell.length_c   1.000
_cell.angle_alpha   90.00
_cell.angle_beta   90.00
_cell.angle_gamma   90.00
#
_symmetry.space_group_name_H-M   'P 1'
#
loop_
_entity.id
_entity.type
_entity.pdbx_description
1 polymer ?
#
loop_
_entity_poly.entity_id
_entity_poly.type
_entity_poly.pdbx_seq_one_letter_code
_entity_poly.pdbx_strand_id
1 'polypeptide(L)' 'MPIPPSPPPCAPPPPPTFSQANTTPPKLNRDEAKGRGALLGDIHKGAKLKKVGVVNDRSAPILEKPKGGGGWW' A
#
# COMPACT_ATOMS: atom_id res chain seq x y z
N MET A 1 -28.66 47.49 -9.32
CA MET A 1 -28.88 46.18 -8.65
C MET A 1 -27.62 45.82 -7.88
N PRO A 2 -27.68 45.34 -6.64
CA PRO A 2 -26.48 44.89 -5.94
C PRO A 2 -25.86 43.71 -6.70
N ILE A 3 -24.54 43.71 -6.81
CA ILE A 3 -23.77 42.65 -7.48
C ILE A 3 -23.90 41.38 -6.62
N PRO A 4 -24.24 40.21 -7.17
CA PRO A 4 -24.27 38.99 -6.40
C PRO A 4 -22.87 38.71 -5.82
N PRO A 5 -22.77 38.24 -4.56
CA PRO A 5 -21.47 37.88 -3.98
C PRO A 5 -20.79 36.82 -4.85
N SER A 6 -19.48 36.97 -5.05
CA SER A 6 -18.69 35.99 -5.80
C SER A 6 -18.80 34.61 -5.14
N PRO A 7 -18.90 33.53 -5.93
CA PRO A 7 -18.93 32.19 -5.38
C PRO A 7 -17.67 31.93 -4.56
N PRO A 8 -17.77 31.19 -3.43
CA PRO A 8 -16.60 30.85 -2.64
C PRO A 8 -15.60 30.08 -3.51
N PRO A 9 -14.28 30.29 -3.31
CA PRO A 9 -13.27 29.52 -4.01
C PRO A 9 -13.48 28.03 -3.73
N CYS A 10 -13.53 27.22 -4.79
CA CYS A 10 -13.59 25.75 -4.66
C CYS A 10 -12.43 25.28 -3.76
N ALA A 11 -12.75 24.46 -2.76
CA ALA A 11 -11.73 23.88 -1.88
C ALA A 11 -10.68 23.11 -2.71
N PRO A 12 -9.39 23.16 -2.33
CA PRO A 12 -8.37 22.37 -3.00
C PRO A 12 -8.74 20.88 -2.92
N PRO A 13 -8.43 20.08 -3.95
CA PRO A 13 -8.74 18.66 -3.94
C PRO A 13 -8.09 17.99 -2.72
N PRO A 14 -8.76 16.99 -2.11
CA PRO A 14 -8.18 16.27 -0.98
C PRO A 14 -6.85 15.63 -1.39
N PRO A 15 -5.87 15.53 -0.47
CA PRO A 15 -4.62 14.85 -0.75
C PRO A 15 -4.91 13.40 -1.15
N PRO A 16 -4.18 12.85 -2.15
CA PRO A 16 -4.39 11.47 -2.58
C PRO A 16 -4.16 10.52 -1.41
N THR A 17 -5.19 9.72 -1.10
CA THR A 17 -5.07 8.64 -0.12
C THR A 17 -4.29 7.47 -0.75
N PHE A 18 -3.74 6.57 0.06
CA PHE A 18 -3.01 5.38 -0.43
C PHE A 18 -3.83 4.54 -1.44
N SER A 19 -5.16 4.57 -1.31
CA SER A 19 -6.12 3.89 -2.19
C SER A 19 -6.30 4.56 -3.57
N GLN A 20 -5.78 5.77 -3.76
CA GLN A 20 -5.89 6.54 -5.02
C GLN A 20 -4.57 6.61 -5.81
N ALA A 21 -3.47 6.02 -5.33
CA ALA A 21 -2.22 5.99 -6.08
C ALA A 21 -2.30 4.98 -7.25
N ASN A 22 -1.79 5.35 -8.43
CA ASN A 22 -1.66 4.49 -9.62
C ASN A 22 -2.98 3.96 -10.23
N THR A 23 -4.05 4.74 -10.25
CA THR A 23 -5.33 4.34 -10.86
C THR A 23 -5.32 4.32 -12.40
N THR A 24 -4.26 4.85 -13.04
CA THR A 24 -4.09 4.83 -14.49
C THR A 24 -2.88 3.96 -14.88
N PRO A 25 -2.98 3.18 -15.97
CA PRO A 25 -1.85 2.44 -16.49
C PRO A 25 -0.70 3.41 -16.80
N PRO A 26 0.55 3.11 -16.37
CA PRO A 26 1.69 3.95 -16.68
C PRO A 26 1.87 4.04 -18.20
N LYS A 27 2.13 5.25 -18.70
CA LYS A 27 2.41 5.50 -20.12
C LYS A 27 3.88 5.12 -20.37
N LEU A 28 4.08 3.95 -20.96
CA LEU A 28 5.42 3.43 -21.24
C LEU A 28 5.79 3.72 -22.68
N ASN A 29 7.05 4.09 -22.91
CA ASN A 29 7.58 4.09 -24.27
C ASN A 29 7.82 2.65 -24.76
N ARG A 30 8.16 2.48 -26.05
CA ARG A 30 8.31 1.15 -26.68
C ARG A 30 9.38 0.29 -26.00
N ASP A 31 10.49 0.88 -25.56
CA ASP A 31 11.60 0.13 -24.98
C ASP A 31 11.33 -0.23 -23.51
N GLU A 32 10.68 0.66 -22.76
CA GLU A 32 10.17 0.38 -21.41
C GLU A 32 9.08 -0.70 -21.42
N ALA A 33 8.20 -0.70 -22.44
CA ALA A 33 7.16 -1.72 -22.57
C ALA A 33 7.75 -3.13 -22.74
N LYS A 34 8.84 -3.27 -23.51
CA LYS A 34 9.56 -4.55 -23.66
C LYS A 34 10.20 -4.99 -22.35
N GLY A 35 10.93 -4.09 -21.69
CA GLY A 35 11.57 -4.37 -20.40
C GLY A 35 10.56 -4.75 -19.31
N ARG A 36 9.43 -4.03 -19.25
CA ARG A 36 8.34 -4.34 -18.32
C ARG A 36 7.66 -5.67 -18.64
N GLY A 37 7.44 -6.00 -19.91
CA GLY A 37 6.83 -7.27 -20.30
C GLY A 37 7.63 -8.47 -19.80
N ALA A 38 8.95 -8.45 -19.98
CA ALA A 38 9.85 -9.49 -19.48
C ALA A 38 9.79 -9.58 -17.94
N LEU A 39 9.88 -8.45 -17.25
CA LEU A 39 9.79 -8.37 -15.79
C LEU A 39 8.48 -8.95 -15.25
N LEU A 40 7.35 -8.58 -15.85
CA LEU A 40 6.03 -9.10 -15.46
C LEU A 40 5.96 -10.61 -15.69
N GLY A 41 6.55 -11.12 -16.77
CA GLY A 41 6.68 -12.55 -17.02
C GLY A 41 7.44 -13.27 -15.91
N ASP A 42 8.60 -12.73 -15.51
CA ASP A 42 9.41 -13.30 -14.42
C ASP A 42 8.69 -13.24 -13.06
N ILE A 43 7.91 -12.19 -12.80
CA ILE A 43 7.07 -12.07 -11.60
C ILE A 43 5.99 -13.17 -11.57
N HIS A 44 5.28 -13.38 -12.69
CA HIS A 44 4.27 -14.44 -12.77
C HIS A 44 4.87 -15.85 -12.64
N LYS A 45 6.07 -16.05 -13.17
CA LYS A 45 6.83 -17.29 -13.03
C LYS A 45 7.28 -17.54 -11.59
N GLY A 46 7.58 -16.45 -10.87
CA GLY A 46 8.08 -16.48 -9.50
C GLY A 46 9.56 -16.84 -9.42
N ALA A 47 10.16 -16.58 -8.25
CA ALA A 47 11.56 -16.87 -7.96
C ALA A 47 11.70 -17.59 -6.61
N LYS A 48 12.63 -18.54 -6.53
CA LYS A 48 12.98 -19.21 -5.27
C LYS A 48 13.92 -18.32 -4.46
N LEU A 49 13.44 -17.84 -3.33
CA LEU A 49 14.22 -17.03 -2.40
C LEU A 49 14.91 -17.92 -1.36
N LYS A 50 16.05 -17.44 -0.84
CA LYS A 50 16.74 -18.08 0.29
C LYS A 50 15.96 -17.84 1.58
N LYS A 51 16.00 -18.80 2.50
CA LYS A 51 15.41 -18.62 3.83
C LYS A 51 16.21 -17.57 4.60
N VAL A 52 15.51 -16.56 5.13
CA VAL A 52 16.11 -15.60 6.06
C VAL A 52 16.45 -16.34 7.36
N GLY A 53 17.64 -16.11 7.91
CA GLY A 53 18.15 -16.82 9.08
C GLY A 53 17.27 -16.64 10.33
N VAL A 54 16.76 -15.42 10.56
CA VAL A 54 15.84 -15.11 11.67
C VAL A 54 14.77 -14.15 11.16
N VAL A 55 13.50 -14.42 11.48
CA VAL A 55 12.38 -13.51 11.24
C VAL A 55 11.98 -12.89 12.58
N ASN A 56 12.14 -11.58 12.72
CA ASN A 56 11.74 -10.84 13.91
C ASN A 56 10.36 -10.19 13.71
N ASP A 57 9.33 -11.01 13.69
CA ASP A 57 7.94 -10.56 13.57
C ASP A 57 7.38 -10.15 14.94
N ARG A 58 6.99 -8.87 15.08
CA ARG A 58 6.40 -8.30 16.30
C ARG A 58 4.96 -7.81 16.07
N SER A 59 4.30 -8.33 15.03
CA SER A 59 2.91 -8.00 14.71
C SER A 59 1.89 -8.67 15.62
N ALA A 60 2.32 -9.66 16.41
CA ALA A 60 1.44 -10.36 17.34
C ALA A 60 0.85 -9.39 18.40
N PRO A 61 -0.44 -9.55 18.76
CA PRO A 61 -1.06 -8.71 19.78
C PRO A 61 -0.42 -8.94 21.14
N ILE A 62 -0.30 -7.87 21.93
CA ILE A 62 0.13 -7.95 23.33
C ILE A 62 -1.09 -8.37 24.16
N LEU A 63 -1.11 -9.63 24.58
CA LEU A 63 -2.08 -10.11 25.56
C LEU A 63 -1.53 -9.79 26.96
N GLU A 64 -2.18 -8.87 27.66
CA GLU A 64 -1.96 -8.75 29.10
C GLU A 64 -2.42 -10.06 29.76
N LYS A 65 -1.49 -10.82 30.36
CA LYS A 65 -1.86 -11.94 31.22
C LYS A 65 -2.68 -11.35 32.37
N PRO A 66 -3.90 -11.83 32.66
CA PRO A 66 -4.55 -11.49 33.92
C PRO A 66 -3.59 -11.89 35.05
N LYS A 67 -3.26 -10.94 35.91
CA LYS A 67 -2.36 -11.16 37.04
C LYS A 67 -3.06 -12.07 38.05
N GLY A 68 -2.87 -13.37 37.89
CA GLY A 68 -3.33 -14.40 38.82
C GLY A 68 -4.46 -15.26 38.27
N GLY A 69 -4.20 -16.56 38.19
CA GLY A 69 -5.19 -17.59 37.88
C GLY A 69 -4.48 -18.92 37.75
N GLY A 70 -4.64 -19.78 38.75
CA GLY A 70 -3.93 -21.04 38.95
C GLY A 70 -4.02 -22.03 37.78
N GLY A 71 -3.08 -22.98 37.83
CA GLY A 71 -2.74 -23.86 36.72
C GLY A 71 -3.82 -24.81 36.26
N TRP A 72 -3.57 -25.37 35.08
CA TRP A 72 -4.16 -26.60 34.58
C TRP A 72 -3.03 -27.34 33.86
N TRP A 73 -2.70 -28.48 34.45
CA TRP A 73 -2.15 -29.69 33.81
C TRP A 73 -2.70 -29.93 32.40
#